data_AF-A0A9P5PP71-F1
#
_entry.id   AF-A0A9P5PP71-F1
#
_cell.length_a   1.000
_cell.length_b   1.000
_cell.length_c   1.000
_cell.angle_alpha   90.00
_cell.angle_beta   90.00
_cell.angle_gamma   90.00
#
_symmetry.space_group_name_H-M   'P 1'
#
loop_
_entity.id
_entity.type
_entity.pdbx_description
1 polymer ?
#
loop_
_entity_poly.entity_id
_entity_poly.type
_entity_poly.pdbx_seq_one_letter_code
_entity_poly.pdbx_strand_id
1 'polypeptide(L)'
;MRIISGSHYDLASNQANEEWSALIPPAGHTVHVASSAQKNETHTVTLLHQLKCLDIIRLEYITPITTSSTERGSVSGLTRHCMNYLRQTILCRPNLRLESTREEAISIRNYDTVCRDWTKIYREVERNQADHMSYVDAARPQKDIPRL
;
A
#
# COMPACT_ATOMS: atom_id res chain seq x y z
N MET A 1 -16.74 -19.55 -11.37
CA MET A 1 -16.28 -18.15 -11.29
C MET A 1 -14.80 -18.09 -11.68
N ARG A 2 -14.51 -17.61 -12.89
CA ARG A 2 -13.15 -17.38 -13.37
C ARG A 2 -12.70 -16.02 -12.83
N ILE A 3 -11.72 -15.97 -11.90
CA ILE A 3 -11.11 -14.71 -11.42
C ILE A 3 -10.13 -14.19 -12.49
N ILE A 4 -10.63 -13.91 -13.69
CA ILE A 4 -9.84 -13.25 -14.75
C ILE A 4 -10.60 -12.06 -15.36
N SER A 5 -11.77 -11.70 -14.83
CA SER A 5 -12.55 -10.55 -15.27
C SER A 5 -13.24 -9.91 -14.08
N GLY A 6 -12.49 -9.15 -13.28
CA GLY A 6 -13.06 -8.20 -12.32
C GLY A 6 -13.40 -6.90 -13.06
N SER A 7 -14.51 -6.25 -12.72
CA SER A 7 -14.88 -4.94 -13.27
C SER A 7 -14.09 -3.77 -12.65
N HIS A 8 -13.26 -4.06 -11.66
CA HIS A 8 -12.46 -3.11 -10.89
C HIS A 8 -11.02 -3.57 -10.79
N TYR A 9 -10.12 -2.62 -10.56
CA TYR A 9 -8.68 -2.81 -10.40
C TYR A 9 -8.03 -3.48 -11.61
N ASP A 10 -8.45 -3.06 -12.80
CA ASP A 10 -7.76 -3.41 -14.05
C ASP A 10 -6.28 -2.94 -14.02
N LEU A 11 -5.45 -3.44 -14.92
CA LEU A 11 -4.00 -3.20 -14.88
C LEU A 11 -3.62 -1.82 -15.43
N ALA A 12 -4.19 -1.40 -16.56
CA ALA A 12 -3.63 -0.31 -17.36
C ALA A 12 -4.65 0.72 -17.90
N SER A 13 -5.95 0.56 -17.68
CA SER A 13 -6.94 1.54 -18.14
C SER A 13 -6.87 2.87 -17.35
N ASN A 14 -7.44 3.94 -17.91
CA ASN A 14 -7.51 5.23 -17.20
C ASN A 14 -8.24 5.09 -15.86
N GLN A 15 -9.35 4.34 -15.85
CA GLN A 15 -10.11 4.05 -14.64
C GLN A 15 -9.27 3.29 -13.60
N ALA A 16 -8.36 2.41 -14.04
CA ALA A 16 -7.49 1.68 -13.13
C ALA A 16 -6.68 2.63 -12.26
N ASN A 17 -6.04 3.65 -12.83
CA ASN A 17 -5.21 4.55 -12.04
C ASN A 17 -5.99 5.24 -10.91
N GLU A 18 -7.23 5.63 -11.18
CA GLU A 18 -8.14 6.20 -10.17
C GLU A 18 -8.47 5.17 -9.10
N GLU A 19 -8.91 3.97 -9.48
CA GLU A 19 -9.30 2.91 -8.55
C GLU A 19 -8.15 2.48 -7.64
N TRP A 20 -6.96 2.29 -8.20
CA TRP A 20 -5.77 1.93 -7.45
C TRP A 20 -5.28 3.06 -6.54
N SER A 21 -5.38 4.32 -6.97
CA SER A 21 -5.07 5.48 -6.12
C SER A 21 -6.04 5.59 -4.94
N ALA A 22 -7.32 5.25 -5.14
CA ALA A 22 -8.36 5.30 -4.12
C ALA A 22 -8.22 4.23 -3.01
N LEU A 23 -7.31 3.25 -3.18
CA LEU A 23 -7.00 2.27 -2.13
C LEU A 23 -6.33 2.91 -0.90
N ILE A 24 -5.69 4.07 -1.07
CA ILE A 24 -4.96 4.76 -0.01
C ILE A 24 -5.74 6.03 0.37
N PRO A 25 -5.89 6.36 1.67
CA PRO A 25 -6.48 7.63 2.08
C PRO A 25 -5.79 8.81 1.40
N PRO A 26 -6.52 9.90 1.08
CA PRO A 26 -5.90 11.12 0.54
C PRO A 26 -4.79 11.68 1.44
N ALA A 27 -4.91 11.49 2.75
CA ALA A 27 -3.91 11.87 3.74
C ALA A 27 -2.64 11.00 3.74
N GLY A 28 -2.62 9.92 2.94
CA GLY A 28 -1.49 8.99 2.80
C GLY A 28 -1.67 7.66 3.54
N HIS A 29 -0.57 6.90 3.63
CA HIS A 29 -0.53 5.54 4.18
C HIS A 29 0.31 5.45 5.47
N THR A 30 0.71 6.60 6.00
CA THR A 30 1.56 6.72 7.19
C THR A 30 0.77 7.25 8.38
N VAL A 31 1.26 6.96 9.58
CA VAL A 31 0.74 7.49 10.84
C VAL A 31 1.90 7.97 11.70
N HIS A 32 1.61 8.92 12.56
CA HIS A 32 2.55 9.56 13.46
C HIS A 32 2.21 9.19 14.90
N VAL A 33 3.12 8.49 15.57
CA VAL A 33 2.94 8.03 16.94
C VAL A 33 3.91 8.78 17.83
N ALA A 34 3.43 9.31 18.96
CA ALA A 34 4.29 10.00 19.91
C ALA A 34 5.37 9.06 20.45
N SER A 35 6.64 9.47 20.34
CA SER A 35 7.78 8.75 20.90
C SER A 35 8.31 9.49 22.13
N SER A 36 9.00 8.76 23.02
CA SER A 36 9.58 9.29 24.25
C SER A 36 10.64 10.38 24.01
N ALA A 37 11.11 10.55 22.77
CA ALA A 37 12.17 11.48 22.38
C ALA A 37 11.67 12.86 21.87
N GLN A 38 10.51 13.36 22.35
CA GLN A 38 9.90 14.64 21.92
C GLN A 38 9.57 14.77 20.42
N LYS A 39 9.65 13.70 19.64
CA LYS A 39 9.33 13.70 18.21
C LYS A 39 8.34 12.58 17.90
N ASN A 40 7.35 12.88 17.06
CA ASN A 40 6.47 11.83 16.53
C ASN A 40 7.27 10.95 15.56
N GLU A 41 7.23 9.64 15.78
CA GLU A 41 7.77 8.66 14.85
C GLU A 41 6.75 8.36 13.76
N THR A 42 7.25 8.24 12.53
CA THR A 42 6.42 7.91 11.38
C THR A 42 6.43 6.40 11.17
N HIS A 43 5.24 5.82 11.12
CA HIS A 43 5.00 4.40 10.90
C HIS A 43 4.05 4.24 9.70
N THR A 44 3.92 3.02 9.18
CA THR A 44 2.91 2.70 8.16
C THR A 44 1.96 1.65 8.68
N VAL A 45 0.67 1.79 8.37
CA VAL A 45 -0.33 0.78 8.72
C VAL A 45 -0.20 -0.38 7.76
N THR A 46 -0.06 -1.60 8.28
CA THR A 46 0.17 -2.83 7.46
C THR A 46 -0.79 -2.95 6.28
N LEU A 47 -2.09 -2.72 6.50
CA LEU A 47 -3.11 -2.76 5.44
C LEU A 47 -2.77 -1.79 4.29
N LEU A 48 -2.47 -0.53 4.61
CA LEU A 48 -2.23 0.51 3.62
C LEU A 48 -0.87 0.33 2.93
N HIS A 49 0.13 -0.15 3.66
CA HIS A 49 1.44 -0.49 3.09
C HIS A 49 1.32 -1.60 2.05
N GLN A 50 0.56 -2.65 2.35
CA GLN A 50 0.28 -3.75 1.43
C GLN A 50 -0.41 -3.25 0.16
N LEU A 51 -1.48 -2.44 0.30
CA LEU A 51 -2.20 -1.87 -0.85
C LEU A 51 -1.30 -0.96 -1.69
N LYS A 52 -0.45 -0.14 -1.06
CA LYS A 52 0.49 0.73 -1.78
C LYS A 52 1.54 -0.08 -2.53
N CYS A 53 2.07 -1.13 -1.92
CA CYS A 53 3.02 -2.04 -2.57
C CYS A 53 2.41 -2.74 -3.79
N LEU A 54 1.12 -3.11 -3.74
CA LEU A 54 0.44 -3.72 -4.88
C LEU A 54 0.34 -2.75 -6.07
N ASP A 55 0.00 -1.48 -5.82
CA ASP A 55 -0.03 -0.42 -6.84
C ASP A 55 1.36 -0.21 -7.48
N ILE A 56 2.42 -0.20 -6.66
CA ILE A 56 3.82 -0.11 -7.15
C ILE A 56 4.16 -1.29 -8.07
N ILE A 57 3.85 -2.53 -7.64
CA ILE A 57 4.13 -3.73 -8.41
C ILE A 57 3.33 -3.71 -9.73
N ARG A 58 2.07 -3.27 -9.71
CA ARG A 58 1.25 -3.11 -10.92
C ARG A 58 1.92 -2.15 -11.89
N LEU A 59 2.32 -0.97 -11.42
CA LEU A 59 2.93 0.05 -12.28
C LEU A 59 4.22 -0.45 -12.92
N GLU A 60 5.07 -1.16 -12.16
CA GLU A 60 6.26 -1.80 -12.71
C GLU A 60 5.89 -2.85 -13.78
N TYR A 61 4.86 -3.66 -13.53
CA TYR A 61 4.43 -4.73 -14.42
C TYR A 61 3.92 -4.24 -15.77
N ILE A 62 3.19 -3.10 -15.79
CA ILE A 62 2.62 -2.54 -17.02
C ILE A 62 3.58 -1.60 -17.76
N THR A 63 4.69 -1.20 -17.13
CA THR A 63 5.65 -0.27 -17.73
C THR A 63 6.45 -1.00 -18.81
N PRO A 64 6.41 -0.55 -20.08
CA PRO A 64 7.16 -1.20 -21.16
C PRO A 64 8.67 -1.09 -20.92
N ILE A 65 9.39 -2.19 -21.09
CA ILE A 65 10.85 -2.19 -21.08
C ILE A 65 11.32 -1.48 -22.36
N THR A 66 11.71 -0.20 -22.25
CA THR A 66 12.26 0.54 -23.39
C THR A 66 13.71 0.11 -23.62
N THR A 67 14.07 -0.14 -24.87
CA THR A 67 15.38 -0.68 -25.27
C THR A 67 16.53 0.33 -25.17
N SER A 68 16.27 1.55 -24.70
CA SER A 68 17.22 2.67 -24.69
C SER A 68 17.80 3.02 -23.32
N SER A 69 17.33 2.43 -22.22
CA SER A 69 18.05 2.52 -20.95
C SER A 69 19.23 1.54 -21.00
N THR A 70 20.45 2.06 -20.93
CA THR A 70 21.67 1.28 -20.72
C THR A 70 21.62 0.42 -19.45
N GLU A 71 20.64 0.66 -18.57
CA GLU A 71 20.17 -0.27 -17.54
C GLU A 71 19.08 -1.20 -18.10
N ARG A 72 19.50 -2.26 -18.81
CA ARG A 72 18.59 -3.36 -19.16
C ARG A 72 18.04 -4.01 -17.89
N GLY A 73 16.72 -3.98 -17.70
CA GLY A 73 16.01 -4.89 -16.79
C GLY A 73 16.26 -4.71 -15.28
N SER A 74 16.73 -3.54 -14.86
CA SER A 74 16.88 -3.19 -13.44
C SER A 74 15.49 -2.92 -12.83
N VAL A 75 14.99 -3.86 -12.02
CA VAL A 75 13.76 -3.67 -11.23
C VAL A 75 13.94 -2.47 -10.31
N SER A 76 12.97 -1.55 -10.26
CA SER A 76 13.08 -0.36 -9.42
C SER A 76 13.36 -0.72 -7.96
N GLY A 77 14.12 0.14 -7.25
CA GLY A 77 14.45 -0.07 -5.85
C GLY A 77 13.21 -0.23 -4.97
N LEU A 78 12.13 0.47 -5.32
CA LEU A 78 10.84 0.39 -4.65
C LEU A 78 10.13 -0.94 -4.94
N THR A 79 10.13 -1.43 -6.17
CA THR A 79 9.60 -2.75 -6.50
C THR A 79 10.39 -3.85 -5.79
N ARG A 80 11.72 -3.76 -5.73
CA ARG A 80 12.55 -4.69 -4.94
C ARG A 80 12.20 -4.69 -3.45
N HIS A 81 11.97 -3.51 -2.87
CA HIS A 81 11.45 -3.38 -1.50
C HIS A 81 10.10 -4.09 -1.32
N CYS A 82 9.14 -3.82 -2.22
CA CYS A 82 7.80 -4.41 -2.18
C CYS A 82 7.85 -5.95 -2.31
N MET A 83 8.67 -6.47 -3.21
CA MET A 83 8.84 -7.92 -3.39
C MET A 83 9.49 -8.57 -2.17
N ASN A 84 10.47 -7.93 -1.53
CA ASN A 84 11.04 -8.43 -0.29
C ASN A 84 10.06 -8.35 0.89
N TYR A 85 9.20 -7.32 0.94
CA TYR A 85 8.13 -7.22 1.93
C TYR A 85 7.08 -8.34 1.75
N LEU A 86 6.68 -8.62 0.50
CA LEU A 86 5.77 -9.72 0.18
C LEU A 86 6.38 -11.08 0.58
N ARG A 87 7.65 -11.31 0.23
CA ARG A 87 8.40 -12.51 0.63
C ARG A 87 8.38 -12.69 2.15
N GLN A 88 8.71 -11.65 2.91
CA GLN A 88 8.69 -11.69 4.38
C GLN A 88 7.29 -11.98 4.92
N THR A 89 6.25 -11.35 4.36
CA THR A 89 4.87 -11.56 4.80
C THR A 89 4.43 -13.02 4.60
N ILE A 90 4.74 -13.61 3.44
CA ILE A 90 4.42 -15.02 3.13
C ILE A 90 5.17 -15.96 4.08
N LEU A 91 6.44 -15.69 4.36
CA LEU A 91 7.25 -16.52 5.27
C LEU A 91 6.79 -16.43 6.73
N CYS A 92 6.32 -15.26 7.18
CA CYS A 92 5.85 -15.08 8.56
C CYS A 92 4.44 -15.62 8.80
N ARG A 93 3.58 -15.64 7.79
CA ARG A 93 2.19 -16.13 7.87
C ARG A 93 1.87 -17.03 6.68
N PRO A 94 2.54 -18.19 6.56
CA PRO A 94 2.29 -19.08 5.44
C PRO A 94 0.88 -19.66 5.53
N ASN A 95 0.18 -19.70 4.40
CA ASN A 95 -1.02 -20.51 4.32
C ASN A 95 -0.59 -21.98 4.16
N LEU A 96 -0.75 -22.76 5.22
CA LEU A 96 -0.39 -24.18 5.25
C LEU A 96 -1.53 -25.10 4.79
N ARG A 97 -2.60 -24.55 4.22
CA ARG A 97 -3.73 -25.33 3.71
C ARG A 97 -3.28 -26.18 2.53
N LEU A 98 -3.60 -27.47 2.58
CA LEU A 98 -3.39 -28.39 1.47
C LEU A 98 -4.48 -28.17 0.41
N GLU A 99 -4.08 -28.08 -0.85
CA GLU A 99 -5.00 -28.07 -2.00
C GLU A 99 -5.45 -29.50 -2.35
N SER A 100 -6.65 -29.64 -2.91
CA SER A 100 -7.16 -30.94 -3.37
C SER A 100 -6.33 -31.45 -4.56
N THR A 101 -5.98 -32.74 -4.54
CA THR A 101 -5.31 -33.42 -5.67
C THR A 101 -6.29 -34.11 -6.63
N ARG A 102 -7.61 -34.02 -6.40
CA ARG A 102 -8.62 -34.64 -7.28
C ARG A 102 -8.79 -33.84 -8.59
N GLU A 103 -9.08 -34.55 -9.69
CA GLU A 103 -9.07 -34.08 -11.10
C GLU A 103 -9.92 -32.83 -11.38
N GLU A 104 -10.91 -32.55 -10.55
CA GLU A 104 -11.56 -31.25 -10.53
C GLU A 104 -10.75 -30.34 -9.62
N ALA A 105 -9.75 -29.67 -10.19
CA ALA A 105 -8.98 -28.60 -9.56
C ALA A 105 -9.86 -27.36 -9.28
N ILE A 106 -10.98 -27.57 -8.62
CA ILE A 106 -11.72 -26.54 -7.91
C ILE A 106 -10.83 -26.25 -6.71
N SER A 107 -9.92 -25.26 -6.88
CA SER A 107 -9.24 -24.56 -5.78
C SER A 107 -10.19 -24.57 -4.59
N ILE A 108 -9.81 -25.16 -3.45
CA ILE A 108 -10.73 -25.24 -2.32
C ILE A 108 -10.89 -23.81 -1.81
N ARG A 109 -11.87 -23.09 -2.34
CA ARG A 109 -12.22 -21.70 -2.00
C ARG A 109 -12.91 -21.59 -0.64
N ASN A 110 -12.91 -22.67 0.13
CA ASN A 110 -13.43 -22.70 1.49
C ASN A 110 -12.35 -22.16 2.44
N TYR A 111 -12.07 -20.86 2.36
CA TYR A 111 -11.33 -20.15 3.39
C TYR A 111 -12.31 -19.37 4.25
N ASP A 112 -12.08 -19.36 5.56
CA ASP A 112 -12.89 -18.58 6.49
C ASP A 112 -12.66 -17.10 6.18
N THR A 113 -13.67 -16.45 5.59
CA THR A 113 -13.65 -15.02 5.36
C THR A 113 -14.32 -14.33 6.54
N VAL A 114 -13.56 -13.49 7.23
CA VAL A 114 -14.11 -12.60 8.25
C VAL A 114 -14.23 -11.21 7.63
N CYS A 115 -15.47 -10.76 7.42
CA CYS A 115 -15.73 -9.37 7.07
C CYS A 115 -15.34 -8.49 8.26
N ARG A 116 -14.33 -7.64 8.06
CA ARG A 116 -13.95 -6.60 9.02
C ARG A 116 -14.31 -5.25 8.46
N ASP A 117 -14.80 -4.36 9.32
CA ASP A 117 -15.03 -2.97 8.96
C ASP A 117 -13.69 -2.23 8.88
N TRP A 118 -13.09 -2.24 7.69
CA TRP A 118 -11.83 -1.57 7.43
C TRP A 118 -11.96 -0.04 7.40
N THR A 119 -13.17 0.53 7.29
CA THR A 119 -13.38 2.00 7.27
C THR A 119 -12.87 2.66 8.55
N LYS A 120 -12.83 1.92 9.66
CA LYS A 120 -12.24 2.39 10.92
C LYS A 120 -10.76 2.72 10.76
N ILE A 121 -10.00 1.92 10.01
CA ILE A 121 -8.57 2.18 9.78
C ILE A 121 -8.39 3.46 8.97
N TYR A 122 -9.19 3.66 7.91
CA TYR A 122 -9.11 4.86 7.08
C TYR A 122 -9.38 6.13 7.90
N ARG A 123 -10.48 6.14 8.66
CA ARG A 123 -10.84 7.26 9.56
C ARG A 123 -9.75 7.57 10.58
N GLU A 124 -9.14 6.55 11.18
CA GLU A 124 -8.10 6.72 12.18
C GLU A 124 -6.79 7.27 11.57
N VAL A 125 -6.44 6.86 10.35
CA VAL A 125 -5.27 7.40 9.62
C VAL A 125 -5.50 8.86 9.26
N GLU A 126 -6.68 9.22 8.76
CA GLU A 126 -7.01 10.61 8.44
C GLU A 126 -7.00 11.50 9.68
N ARG A 127 -7.61 11.06 10.80
CA ARG A 127 -7.54 11.78 12.07
C ARG A 127 -6.09 11.98 12.51
N ASN A 128 -5.30 10.92 12.49
CA ASN A 128 -3.90 10.96 12.92
C ASN A 128 -3.05 11.93 12.06
N GLN A 129 -3.27 11.96 10.75
CA GLN A 129 -2.61 12.90 9.85
C GLN A 129 -3.03 14.35 10.12
N ALA A 130 -4.32 14.60 10.36
CA ALA A 130 -4.82 15.94 10.73
C ALA A 130 -4.24 16.44 12.06
N ASP A 131 -4.19 15.57 13.07
CA ASP A 131 -3.58 15.86 14.37
C ASP A 131 -2.08 16.18 14.21
N HIS A 132 -1.37 15.40 13.40
CA HIS A 132 0.05 15.63 13.15
C HIS A 132 0.31 16.94 12.41
N MET A 133 -0.49 17.26 11.40
CA MET A 133 -0.36 18.52 10.66
C MET A 133 -0.58 19.72 11.59
N SER A 134 -1.58 19.65 12.46
CA SER A 134 -1.84 20.68 13.49
C SER A 134 -0.66 20.84 14.46
N TYR A 135 -0.07 19.72 14.91
CA TYR A 135 1.13 19.72 15.74
C TYR A 135 2.33 20.38 15.04
N VAL A 136 2.57 20.03 13.77
CA VAL A 136 3.66 20.59 12.96
C VAL A 136 3.48 22.08 12.72
N ASP A 137 2.27 22.53 12.44
CA ASP A 137 1.97 23.94 12.24
C ASP A 137 2.15 24.75 13.54
N ALA A 138 1.72 24.20 14.69
CA ALA A 138 1.95 24.82 16.00
C ALA A 138 3.45 24.88 16.39
N ALA A 139 4.25 23.90 15.96
CA ALA A 139 5.69 23.86 16.20
C ALA A 139 6.51 24.68 15.18
N ARG A 140 5.89 25.26 14.15
CA ARG A 140 6.60 26.04 13.13
C ARG A 140 7.09 27.36 13.74
N PRO A 141 8.40 27.66 13.69
CA PRO A 141 8.90 28.94 14.18
C PRO A 141 8.33 30.08 13.33
N GLN A 142 7.83 31.13 13.99
CA GLN A 142 7.30 32.31 13.35
C GLN A 142 8.47 33.06 12.70
N LYS A 143 8.52 33.08 11.35
CA LYS A 143 9.50 33.92 10.66
C LYS A 143 9.05 35.38 10.82
N ASP A 144 9.75 36.13 11.67
CA ASP A 144 9.68 37.59 11.65
C ASP A 144 10.16 38.06 10.28
N ILE A 145 9.21 38.45 9.42
CA ILE A 145 9.50 39.14 8.17
C ILE A 145 9.77 40.60 8.56
N PRO A 146 11.00 41.13 8.37
CA PRO A 146 11.23 42.55 8.58
C PRO A 146 10.34 43.32 7.59
N ARG A 147 9.49 44.21 8.11
CA ARG A 147 8.83 45.22 7.27
C ARG A 147 9.93 46.14 6.74
N LEU A 148 10.18 46.07 5.43
CA LEU A 148 10.85 47.13 4.67
C LEU A 148 9.81 48.15 4.22
#